data_AF-A0A2S2R457-F1
#
_entry.id   AF-A0A2S2R457-F1
#
_cell.length_a   1.000
_cell.length_b   1.000
_cell.length_c   1.000
_cell.angle_alpha   90.00
_cell.angle_beta   90.00
_cell.angle_gamma   90.00
#
_symmetry.space_group_name_H-M   'P 1'
#
loop_
_entity.id
_entity.type
_entity.pdbx_description
1 polymer ?
#
loop_
_entity_poly.entity_id
_entity_poly.type
_entity_poly.pdbx_seq_one_letter_code
_entity_poly.pdbx_strand_id
1 'polypeptide(L)'
;MERKRSSRRYYNKRKKTWTQQCKDYLRQFIAFLFSNIGIICLVVGYTIAGAFMFIFIEGTSGNAVAVSERVKANRTGTASRIWDLTCCNEYCEEQWRMEVQVHLKSFQSHVIEAVRNFSYEGEGKEMNRWSFSGSFLYSLSVITTIGYGNVTPRTLLGMLATVL
;
A
#
# COMPACT_ATOMS: atom_id res chain seq x y z
N MET A 1 -61.26 33.46 -51.47
CA MET A 1 -61.08 32.05 -51.05
C MET A 1 -59.63 31.73 -51.38
N GLU A 2 -58.69 31.44 -50.48
CA GLU A 2 -58.59 30.44 -49.41
C GLU A 2 -57.66 30.95 -48.30
N ARG A 3 -57.97 30.64 -47.03
CA ARG A 3 -57.04 30.83 -45.91
C ARG A 3 -56.29 29.53 -45.64
N LYS A 4 -55.01 29.43 -46.00
CA LYS A 4 -54.11 28.36 -45.54
C LYS A 4 -53.88 28.50 -44.03
N ARG A 5 -54.49 27.64 -43.22
CA ARG A 5 -54.15 27.49 -41.80
C ARG A 5 -52.92 26.61 -41.68
N SER A 6 -51.80 27.18 -41.23
CA SER A 6 -50.61 26.40 -40.86
C SER A 6 -50.89 25.61 -39.59
N SER A 7 -50.98 24.29 -39.70
CA SER A 7 -51.06 23.39 -38.55
C SER A 7 -49.67 23.30 -37.91
N ARG A 8 -49.39 24.18 -36.94
CA ARG A 8 -48.23 24.03 -36.05
C ARG A 8 -48.46 22.81 -35.17
N ARG A 9 -47.86 21.67 -35.53
CA ARG A 9 -47.76 20.49 -34.65
C ARG A 9 -46.93 20.89 -33.43
N TYR A 10 -47.61 21.18 -32.34
CA TYR A 10 -47.00 21.41 -31.03
C TYR A 10 -46.42 20.07 -30.55
N TYR A 11 -45.11 19.87 -30.77
CA TYR A 11 -44.40 18.71 -30.21
C TYR A 11 -44.30 18.93 -28.71
N ASN A 12 -45.29 18.42 -27.97
CA ASN A 12 -45.35 18.54 -26.52
C ASN A 12 -44.18 17.74 -25.95
N LYS A 13 -43.08 18.44 -25.63
CA LYS A 13 -41.87 17.87 -25.02
C LYS A 13 -42.24 17.48 -23.59
N ARG A 14 -42.79 16.27 -23.40
CA ARG A 14 -43.10 15.69 -22.08
C ARG A 14 -41.87 15.90 -21.19
N LYS A 15 -42.05 16.60 -20.06
CA LYS A 15 -41.01 16.75 -19.04
C LYS A 15 -40.60 15.34 -18.61
N LYS A 16 -39.34 14.98 -18.84
CA LYS A 16 -38.81 13.67 -18.43
C LYS A 16 -38.94 13.55 -16.93
N THR A 17 -39.47 12.41 -16.45
CA THR A 17 -39.48 12.10 -15.02
C THR A 17 -38.06 11.86 -14.54
N TRP A 18 -37.77 12.14 -13.27
CA TRP A 18 -36.45 11.94 -12.65
C TRP A 18 -35.92 10.51 -12.85
N THR A 19 -36.83 9.54 -12.83
CA THR A 19 -36.55 8.12 -13.11
C THR A 19 -36.11 7.85 -14.55
N GLN A 20 -36.61 8.60 -15.54
CA GLN A 20 -36.18 8.49 -16.93
C GLN A 20 -34.78 9.10 -17.13
N GLN A 21 -34.50 10.23 -16.47
CA GLN A 21 -33.16 10.83 -16.52
C GLN A 21 -32.11 9.89 -15.92
N CYS A 22 -32.39 9.28 -14.76
CA CYS A 22 -31.48 8.32 -14.13
C CYS A 22 -31.24 7.09 -15.01
N LYS A 23 -32.28 6.57 -15.69
CA LYS A 23 -32.15 5.48 -16.68
C LYS A 23 -31.29 5.87 -17.89
N ASP A 24 -31.45 7.08 -18.40
CA ASP A 24 -30.65 7.58 -19.53
C ASP A 24 -29.17 7.68 -19.13
N TYR A 25 -28.86 8.22 -17.94
CA TYR A 25 -27.49 8.27 -17.40
C TYR A 25 -26.90 6.87 -17.19
N LEU A 26 -27.68 5.93 -16.63
CA LEU A 26 -27.24 4.55 -16.44
C LEU A 26 -26.94 3.86 -17.78
N ARG A 27 -27.79 4.06 -18.80
CA ARG A 27 -27.58 3.50 -20.14
C ARG A 27 -26.32 4.06 -20.79
N GLN A 28 -26.11 5.36 -20.66
CA GLN A 28 -24.94 6.04 -21.20
C GLN A 28 -23.66 5.60 -20.47
N PHE A 29 -23.74 5.39 -19.15
CA PHE A 29 -22.66 4.86 -18.33
C PHE A 29 -22.32 3.40 -18.70
N ILE A 30 -23.33 2.54 -18.89
CA ILE A 30 -23.11 1.16 -19.35
C ILE A 30 -22.45 1.15 -20.73
N ALA A 31 -22.93 1.96 -21.67
CA ALA A 31 -22.32 2.07 -23.00
C ALA A 31 -20.86 2.57 -22.93
N PHE A 32 -20.56 3.49 -22.00
CA PHE A 32 -19.19 3.93 -21.74
C PHE A 32 -18.33 2.82 -21.12
N LEU A 33 -18.83 2.09 -20.12
CA LEU A 33 -18.15 0.96 -19.48
C LEU A 33 -17.79 -0.15 -20.47
N PHE A 34 -18.64 -0.42 -21.47
CA PHE A 34 -18.36 -1.41 -22.50
C PHE A 34 -17.35 -0.95 -23.57
N SER A 35 -16.92 0.31 -23.53
CA SER A 35 -15.80 0.76 -24.36
C SER A 35 -14.47 0.38 -23.73
N ASN A 36 -13.46 0.07 -24.55
CA ASN A 36 -12.09 -0.21 -24.07
C ASN A 36 -11.57 0.91 -23.14
N ILE A 37 -11.93 2.15 -23.45
CA ILE A 37 -11.55 3.33 -22.67
C ILE A 37 -12.25 3.32 -21.30
N GLY A 38 -13.54 2.96 -21.25
CA GLY A 38 -14.30 2.87 -20.01
C GLY A 38 -13.76 1.81 -19.06
N ILE A 39 -13.38 0.63 -19.58
CA ILE A 39 -12.78 -0.42 -18.76
C ILE A 39 -11.43 0.02 -18.19
N ILE A 40 -10.56 0.65 -19.00
CA ILE A 40 -9.28 1.18 -18.54
C ILE A 40 -9.49 2.22 -17.43
N CYS A 41 -10.42 3.16 -17.64
CA CYS A 41 -10.75 4.16 -16.62
C CYS A 41 -11.30 3.52 -15.33
N LEU A 42 -12.13 2.48 -15.43
CA LEU A 42 -12.65 1.76 -14.26
C LEU A 42 -11.51 1.09 -13.49
N VAL A 43 -10.59 0.41 -14.17
CA VAL A 43 -9.44 -0.25 -13.54
C VAL A 43 -8.56 0.78 -12.83
N VAL A 44 -8.25 1.91 -13.46
CA VAL A 44 -7.47 2.99 -12.84
C VAL A 44 -8.21 3.60 -11.64
N GLY A 45 -9.52 3.81 -11.75
CA GLY A 45 -10.33 4.28 -10.62
C GLY A 45 -10.32 3.31 -9.44
N TYR A 46 -10.43 2.00 -9.73
CA TYR A 46 -10.40 0.95 -8.73
C TYR A 46 -9.03 0.82 -8.06
N THR A 47 -7.93 0.97 -8.80
CA THR A 47 -6.57 0.96 -8.22
C THR A 47 -6.30 2.19 -7.35
N ILE A 48 -6.82 3.37 -7.70
CA ILE A 48 -6.74 4.57 -6.87
C ILE A 48 -7.52 4.38 -5.57
N ALA A 49 -8.74 3.84 -5.65
CA ALA A 49 -9.54 3.53 -4.46
C ALA A 49 -8.83 2.52 -3.54
N GLY A 50 -8.26 1.46 -4.13
CA GLY A 50 -7.41 0.49 -3.40
C GLY A 50 -6.19 1.16 -2.76
N ALA A 51 -5.53 2.09 -3.45
CA ALA A 51 -4.41 2.83 -2.90
C ALA A 51 -4.78 3.57 -1.61
N PHE A 52 -5.89 4.33 -1.62
CA PHE A 52 -6.36 5.02 -0.41
C PHE A 52 -6.75 4.05 0.70
N MET A 53 -7.39 2.93 0.37
CA MET A 53 -7.74 1.89 1.33
C MET A 53 -6.49 1.34 2.04
N PHE A 54 -5.45 0.97 1.29
CA PHE A 54 -4.22 0.43 1.87
C PHE A 54 -3.42 1.47 2.66
N ILE A 55 -3.40 2.74 2.23
CA ILE A 55 -2.81 3.83 3.02
C ILE A 55 -3.54 3.96 4.36
N PHE A 56 -4.86 3.85 4.37
CA PHE A 56 -5.65 3.98 5.60
C PHE A 56 -5.46 2.79 6.55
N ILE A 57 -5.42 1.57 6.01
CA ILE A 57 -5.33 0.34 6.82
C ILE A 57 -3.90 0.06 7.27
N GLU A 58 -2.91 0.27 6.39
CA GLU A 58 -1.52 -0.14 6.62
C GLU A 58 -0.55 1.05 6.80
N GLY A 59 -0.98 2.28 6.49
CA GLY A 59 -0.15 3.49 6.61
C GLY A 59 0.08 3.95 8.05
N THR A 60 -0.58 3.33 9.03
CA THR A 60 -0.39 3.53 10.48
C THR A 60 0.93 2.90 10.98
N SER A 61 2.02 3.21 10.29
CA SER A 61 3.40 2.86 10.66
C SER A 61 4.00 3.84 11.67
N GLY A 62 3.22 4.33 12.64
CA GLY A 62 3.70 5.23 13.70
C GLY A 62 4.86 4.63 14.50
N ASN A 63 5.02 3.31 14.46
CA ASN A 63 6.10 2.59 15.14
C ASN A 63 7.31 2.30 14.24
N ALA A 64 7.21 2.42 12.91
CA ALA A 64 8.29 1.99 12.01
C ALA A 64 9.58 2.80 12.23
N VAL A 65 9.46 4.14 12.26
CA VAL A 65 10.58 5.04 12.57
C VAL A 65 11.18 4.73 13.95
N ALA A 66 10.34 4.59 14.99
CA ALA A 66 10.80 4.28 16.34
C ALA A 66 11.49 2.91 16.44
N VAL A 67 11.02 1.91 15.69
CA VAL A 67 11.62 0.58 15.63
C VAL A 67 12.97 0.63 14.90
N SER A 68 13.07 1.40 13.81
CA SER A 68 14.33 1.66 13.13
C SER A 68 15.39 2.25 14.05
N GLU A 69 15.00 3.27 14.83
CA GLU A 69 15.90 3.92 15.79
C GLU A 69 16.35 2.94 16.88
N ARG A 70 15.44 2.10 17.39
CA ARG A 70 15.77 1.06 18.37
C ARG A 70 16.75 0.03 17.80
N VAL A 71 16.51 -0.46 16.59
CA VAL A 71 17.42 -1.42 15.94
C VAL A 71 18.79 -0.79 15.69
N LYS A 72 18.81 0.47 15.25
CA LYS A 72 20.05 1.24 15.04
C LYS A 72 20.83 1.43 16.35
N ALA A 73 20.16 1.81 17.43
CA ALA A 73 20.76 1.96 18.76
C ALA A 73 21.32 0.63 19.28
N ASN A 74 20.61 -0.49 19.04
CA ASN A 74 21.09 -1.81 19.42
C ASN A 74 22.32 -2.24 18.60
N ARG A 75 22.34 -1.91 17.31
CA ARG A 75 23.50 -2.14 16.43
C ARG A 75 24.73 -1.39 16.94
N THR A 76 24.59 -0.10 17.22
CA THR A 76 25.70 0.71 17.75
C THR A 76 26.14 0.22 19.12
N GLY A 77 25.21 -0.12 20.02
CA GLY A 77 25.55 -0.67 21.33
C GLY A 77 26.26 -2.03 21.25
N THR A 78 25.88 -2.89 20.30
CA THR A 78 26.57 -4.16 20.04
C THR A 78 27.98 -3.92 19.52
N ALA A 79 28.16 -2.97 18.60
CA ALA A 79 29.49 -2.59 18.12
C ALA A 79 30.39 -2.06 19.26
N SER A 80 29.85 -1.22 20.15
CA SER A 80 30.58 -0.77 21.35
C SER A 80 30.97 -1.92 22.26
N ARG A 81 30.08 -2.87 22.54
CA ARG A 81 30.41 -4.06 23.36
C ARG A 81 31.53 -4.91 22.76
N ILE A 82 31.50 -5.12 21.44
CA ILE A 82 32.56 -5.86 20.74
C ILE A 82 33.89 -5.08 20.78
N TRP A 83 33.84 -3.76 20.64
CA TRP A 83 35.01 -2.91 20.78
C TRP A 83 35.61 -2.98 22.19
N ASP A 84 34.77 -2.90 23.23
CA ASP A 84 35.19 -3.00 24.63
C ASP A 84 35.80 -4.37 24.96
N LEU A 85 35.31 -5.44 24.34
CA LEU A 85 35.97 -6.75 24.42
C LEU A 85 37.39 -6.67 23.83
N THR A 86 37.55 -6.06 22.67
CA THR A 86 38.86 -6.03 21.98
C THR A 86 39.84 -5.05 22.63
N CYS A 87 39.35 -4.01 23.28
CA CYS A 87 40.17 -3.00 23.93
C CYS A 87 40.77 -3.56 25.24
N CYS A 88 42.10 -3.50 25.36
CA CYS A 88 42.85 -3.78 26.59
C CYS A 88 42.88 -5.26 27.07
N ASN A 89 42.55 -6.24 26.23
CA ASN A 89 42.61 -7.66 26.57
C ASN A 89 43.49 -8.46 25.58
N GLU A 90 44.24 -9.43 26.10
CA GLU A 90 45.08 -10.34 25.30
C GLU A 90 44.32 -11.67 25.08
N TYR A 91 43.36 -11.66 24.16
CA TYR A 91 42.59 -12.86 23.83
C TYR A 91 43.32 -13.76 22.83
N CYS A 92 43.16 -15.09 22.98
CA CYS A 92 43.35 -16.01 21.88
C CYS A 92 42.18 -15.88 20.88
N GLU A 93 42.45 -15.98 19.59
CA GLU A 93 41.48 -15.77 18.50
C GLU A 93 40.17 -16.57 18.72
N GLU A 94 40.29 -17.83 19.15
CA GLU A 94 39.16 -18.73 19.37
C GLU A 94 38.22 -18.25 20.49
N GLN A 95 38.77 -17.78 21.62
CA GLN A 95 37.97 -17.28 22.74
C GLN A 95 37.28 -15.97 22.41
N TRP A 96 38.00 -15.05 21.76
CA TRP A 96 37.41 -13.80 21.27
C TRP A 96 36.26 -14.07 20.30
N ARG A 97 36.45 -15.01 19.37
CA ARG A 97 35.42 -15.38 18.40
C ARG A 97 34.17 -15.91 19.09
N MET A 98 34.31 -16.75 20.12
CA MET A 98 33.14 -17.25 20.87
C MET A 98 32.35 -16.13 21.55
N GLU A 99 33.02 -15.18 22.21
CA GLU A 99 32.34 -14.05 22.87
C GLU A 99 31.65 -13.12 21.88
N VAL A 100 32.31 -12.79 20.76
CA VAL A 100 31.70 -11.98 19.70
C VAL A 100 30.45 -12.67 19.13
N GLN A 101 30.48 -13.99 18.95
CA GLN A 101 29.32 -14.75 18.47
C GLN A 101 28.11 -14.65 19.42
N VAL A 102 28.33 -14.59 20.73
CA VAL A 102 27.25 -14.38 21.71
C VAL A 102 26.58 -13.02 21.49
N HIS A 103 27.37 -11.95 21.38
CA HIS A 103 26.84 -10.60 21.12
C HIS A 103 26.15 -10.48 19.77
N LEU A 104 26.72 -11.08 18.71
CA LEU A 104 26.10 -11.09 17.38
C LEU A 104 24.78 -11.87 17.37
N LYS A 105 24.70 -13.04 18.01
CA LYS A 105 23.44 -13.80 18.14
C LYS A 105 22.37 -13.02 18.90
N SER A 106 22.77 -12.30 19.94
CA SER A 106 21.86 -11.42 20.68
C SER A 106 21.31 -10.32 19.78
N PHE A 107 22.17 -9.60 19.04
CA PHE A 107 21.74 -8.58 18.09
C PHE A 107 20.82 -9.15 17.00
N GLN A 108 21.18 -10.29 16.40
CA GLN A 108 20.35 -10.98 15.40
C GLN A 108 18.96 -11.31 15.93
N SER A 109 18.86 -11.79 17.17
CA SER A 109 17.58 -12.12 17.79
C SER A 109 16.68 -10.89 17.92
N HIS A 110 17.23 -9.75 18.33
CA HIS A 110 16.49 -8.49 18.40
C HIS A 110 16.05 -7.99 17.01
N VAL A 111 16.88 -8.17 15.97
CA VAL A 111 16.50 -7.83 14.58
C VAL A 111 15.36 -8.73 14.10
N ILE A 112 15.43 -10.03 14.36
CA ILE A 112 14.37 -10.98 13.98
C ILE A 112 13.05 -10.62 14.68
N GLU A 113 13.10 -10.26 15.95
CA GLU A 113 11.92 -9.82 16.69
C GLU A 113 11.34 -8.52 16.11
N ALA A 114 12.20 -7.54 15.79
CA ALA A 114 11.79 -6.30 15.13
C ALA A 114 11.09 -6.54 13.79
N VAL A 115 11.62 -7.47 12.97
CA VAL A 115 11.03 -7.82 11.67
C VAL A 115 9.67 -8.50 11.85
N ARG A 116 9.56 -9.45 12.80
CA ARG A 116 8.35 -10.26 13.00
C ARG A 116 7.21 -9.50 13.66
N ASN A 117 7.51 -8.75 14.71
CA ASN A 117 6.49 -8.17 15.58
C ASN A 117 6.21 -6.71 15.27
N PHE A 118 7.18 -6.01 14.65
CA PHE A 118 7.12 -4.57 14.48
C PHE A 118 7.32 -4.12 13.02
N SER A 119 7.28 -5.06 12.07
CA SER A 119 7.37 -4.79 10.63
C SER A 119 8.63 -4.01 10.22
N TYR A 120 9.75 -4.23 10.91
CA TYR A 120 11.03 -3.62 10.55
C TYR A 120 11.53 -4.13 9.20
N GLU A 121 11.93 -3.22 8.29
CA GLU A 121 12.40 -3.57 6.94
C GLU A 121 13.85 -3.16 6.65
N GLY A 122 14.50 -2.52 7.61
CA GLY A 122 15.85 -1.99 7.45
C GLY A 122 15.89 -0.46 7.48
N GLU A 123 17.07 0.04 7.82
CA GLU A 123 17.34 1.47 7.91
C GLU A 123 17.06 2.19 6.57
N GLY A 124 16.31 3.29 6.62
CA GLY A 124 15.98 4.11 5.45
C GLY A 124 14.75 3.67 4.65
N LYS A 125 14.06 2.58 5.04
CA LYS A 125 12.80 2.13 4.39
C LYS A 125 11.52 2.56 5.11
N GLU A 126 11.65 3.26 6.24
CA GLU A 126 10.56 3.55 7.18
C GLU A 126 9.42 4.43 6.61
N MET A 127 9.72 5.30 5.64
CA MET A 127 8.85 6.43 5.33
C MET A 127 8.02 6.30 4.03
N ASN A 128 8.10 5.18 3.30
CA ASN A 128 7.54 5.15 1.93
C ASN A 128 6.75 3.92 1.51
N ARG A 129 6.61 2.89 2.36
CA ARG A 129 5.93 1.64 1.96
C ARG A 129 4.50 1.86 1.48
N TRP A 130 3.69 2.47 2.32
CA TRP A 130 2.28 2.79 2.04
C TRP A 130 2.10 4.26 1.71
N SER A 131 2.98 4.78 0.85
CA SER A 131 2.77 6.05 0.16
C SER A 131 1.69 5.89 -0.92
N PHE A 132 1.19 7.00 -1.49
CA PHE A 132 0.22 6.91 -2.58
C PHE A 132 0.75 6.09 -3.77
N SER A 133 1.97 6.39 -4.23
CA SER A 133 2.60 5.65 -5.33
C SER A 133 2.84 4.19 -4.98
N GLY A 134 3.33 3.89 -3.77
CA GLY A 134 3.52 2.52 -3.31
C GLY A 134 2.23 1.71 -3.25
N SER A 135 1.17 2.29 -2.69
CA SER A 135 -0.13 1.65 -2.52
C SER A 135 -0.88 1.49 -3.84
N PHE A 136 -0.72 2.44 -4.76
CA PHE A 136 -1.24 2.36 -6.12
C PHE A 136 -0.56 1.24 -6.92
N LEU A 137 0.78 1.17 -6.89
CA LEU A 137 1.53 0.11 -7.55
C LEU A 137 1.22 -1.26 -6.94
N TYR A 138 1.06 -1.34 -5.62
CA TYR A 138 0.62 -2.55 -4.94
C TYR A 138 -0.76 -3.01 -5.45
N SER A 139 -1.77 -2.14 -5.40
CA SER A 139 -3.13 -2.45 -5.88
C SER A 139 -3.13 -2.88 -7.34
N LEU A 140 -2.37 -2.19 -8.19
CA LEU A 140 -2.21 -2.56 -9.60
C LEU A 140 -1.59 -3.95 -9.75
N SER A 141 -0.55 -4.28 -8.97
CA SER A 141 0.12 -5.58 -9.03
C SER A 141 -0.76 -6.76 -8.56
N VAL A 142 -1.70 -6.50 -7.64
CA VAL A 142 -2.68 -7.49 -7.17
C VAL A 142 -3.68 -7.81 -8.28
N ILE A 143 -4.31 -6.78 -8.86
CA ILE A 143 -5.33 -6.96 -9.90
C ILE A 143 -4.74 -7.56 -11.18
N THR A 144 -3.53 -7.14 -11.56
CA THR A 144 -2.83 -7.68 -12.74
C THR A 144 -2.21 -9.05 -12.48
N THR A 145 -2.28 -9.56 -11.24
CA THR A 145 -1.71 -10.84 -10.81
C THR A 145 -0.18 -10.96 -10.98
N ILE A 146 0.52 -9.82 -11.14
CA ILE A 146 1.99 -9.79 -11.20
C ILE A 146 2.60 -10.19 -9.85
N GLY A 147 2.10 -9.59 -8.76
CA GLY A 147 2.46 -9.97 -7.39
C GLY A 147 3.97 -9.95 -7.08
N TYR A 148 4.65 -8.80 -7.19
CA TYR A 148 6.10 -8.69 -6.93
C TYR A 148 6.56 -9.20 -5.55
N GLY A 149 5.68 -9.25 -4.56
CA GLY A 149 5.98 -9.75 -3.20
C GLY A 149 6.85 -8.84 -2.33
N ASN A 150 7.41 -7.75 -2.89
CA ASN A 150 8.24 -6.79 -2.14
C ASN A 150 7.44 -5.95 -1.13
N VAL A 151 6.13 -5.77 -1.37
CA VAL A 151 5.21 -5.09 -0.44
C VAL A 151 3.99 -5.99 -0.24
N THR A 152 3.64 -6.23 1.01
CA THR A 152 2.50 -7.07 1.43
C THR A 152 1.78 -6.45 2.63
N PRO A 153 0.45 -6.53 2.72
CA PRO A 153 -0.27 -6.12 3.92
C PRO A 153 0.16 -6.98 5.09
N ARG A 154 0.37 -6.34 6.25
CA ARG A 154 0.73 -7.00 7.51
C ARG A 154 -0.46 -7.05 8.46
N THR A 155 -1.45 -6.19 8.27
CA THR A 155 -2.69 -6.23 9.06
C THR A 155 -3.63 -7.30 8.53
N LEU A 156 -4.42 -7.89 9.43
CA LEU A 156 -5.46 -8.86 9.05
C LEU A 156 -6.45 -8.25 8.04
N LEU A 157 -6.83 -6.98 8.24
CA LEU A 157 -7.74 -6.28 7.34
C LEU A 157 -7.14 -6.06 5.96
N GLY A 158 -5.86 -5.68 5.88
CA GLY A 158 -5.17 -5.54 4.60
C GLY A 158 -5.04 -6.87 3.88
N MET A 159 -4.73 -7.95 4.60
CA MET A 159 -4.69 -9.30 4.02
C MET A 159 -6.05 -9.73 3.47
N LEU A 160 -7.13 -9.51 4.22
CA LEU A 160 -8.49 -9.81 3.76
C LEU A 160 -8.88 -8.94 2.55
N ALA A 161 -8.56 -7.65 2.58
CA ALA A 161 -8.82 -6.73 1.48
C ALA A 161 -8.09 -7.12 0.18
N THR A 162 -6.90 -7.72 0.27
CA THR A 162 -6.19 -8.25 -0.91
C THR A 162 -6.85 -9.50 -1.49
N VAL A 163 -7.55 -10.29 -0.67
CA VAL A 163 -8.21 -11.53 -1.09
C VAL A 163 -9.60 -11.27 -1.69
N LEU A 164 -10.29 -10.22 -1.23
CA LEU A 164 -11.63 -9.81 -1.68
C LEU A 164 -11.61 -9.07 -3.02
#